data_AF-A0A2V8V4J8-F1
#
_entry.id   AF-A0A2V8V4J8-F1
#
_cell.length_a   1.000
_cell.length_b   1.000
_cell.length_c   1.000
_cell.angle_alpha   90.00
_cell.angle_beta   90.00
_cell.angle_gamma   90.00
#
_symmetry.space_group_name_H-M   'P 1'
#
loop_
_entity.id
_entity.type
_entity.pdbx_description
1 polymer ?
#
loop_
_entity_poly.entity_id
_entity_poly.type
_entity_poly.pdbx_seq_one_letter_code
_entity_poly.pdbx_strand_id
1 'polypeptide(L)'
;MLTDLREAQRQLRKAPGITTTAVITLALGIGATTAIFTLVHQVMLKSLPVTRPDELWRIGDKVRCCNWGGYTQGDDGDFSLFSWEAYKNF
;
A
#
# COMPACT_ATOMS: atom_id res chain seq x y z
N MET A 1 39.70 -9.08 7.40
CA MET A 1 38.29 -8.67 7.60
C MET A 1 38.15 -7.38 8.39
N LEU A 2 38.53 -7.31 9.68
CA LEU A 2 38.45 -6.04 10.45
C LEU A 2 39.35 -4.92 9.92
N THR A 3 40.51 -5.27 9.35
CA THR A 3 41.43 -4.35 8.68
C THR A 3 40.82 -3.75 7.41
N ASP A 4 40.11 -4.56 6.62
CA ASP A 4 39.48 -4.13 5.36
C ASP A 4 38.38 -3.10 5.62
N LEU A 5 37.57 -3.30 6.67
CA LEU A 5 36.55 -2.33 7.10
C LEU A 5 37.17 -1.00 7.56
N ARG A 6 38.29 -1.07 8.29
CA ARG A 6 39.01 0.11 8.78
C ARG A 6 39.63 0.90 7.63
N GLU A 7 40.18 0.20 6.64
CA GLU A 7 40.73 0.83 5.43
C GLU A 7 39.63 1.38 4.52
N ALA A 8 38.50 0.70 4.37
CA ALA A 8 37.34 1.22 3.64
C ALA A 8 36.81 2.52 4.26
N GLN A 9 36.66 2.57 5.60
CA GLN A 9 36.26 3.79 6.31
C GLN A 9 37.27 4.92 6.12
N ARG A 10 38.57 4.60 6.11
CA ARG A 10 39.63 5.59 5.90
C ARG A 10 39.66 6.11 4.47
N GLN A 11 39.39 5.24 3.48
CA GLN A 11 39.27 5.63 2.08
C GLN A 11 38.05 6.53 1.84
N LEU A 12 36.89 6.21 2.43
CA LEU A 12 35.69 7.06 2.41
C LEU A 12 35.96 8.46 3.01
N ARG A 13 36.77 8.53 4.07
CA ARG A 13 37.17 9.82 4.68
C ARG A 13 38.23 10.59 3.88
N LYS A 14 39.02 9.93 3.03
CA LYS A 14 40.05 10.59 2.19
C LYS A 14 39.46 11.32 0.98
N ALA A 15 38.30 10.90 0.48
CA ALA A 15 37.60 11.55 -0.63
C ALA A 15 36.18 12.01 -0.19
N PRO A 16 36.07 13.00 0.71
CA PRO A 16 34.80 13.40 1.31
C PRO A 16 33.80 13.93 0.28
N GLY A 17 34.26 14.60 -0.79
CA GLY A 17 33.37 15.14 -1.83
C GLY A 17 32.57 14.05 -2.55
N ILE A 18 33.25 13.03 -3.09
CA ILE A 18 32.62 11.91 -3.80
C ILE A 18 31.77 11.06 -2.85
N THR A 19 32.25 10.84 -1.63
CA THR A 19 31.52 10.06 -0.63
C THR A 19 30.21 10.75 -0.25
N THR A 20 30.21 12.08 -0.10
CA THR A 20 29.01 12.83 0.28
C THR A 20 27.96 12.79 -0.82
N THR A 21 28.35 13.03 -2.08
CA THR A 21 27.42 12.94 -3.21
C THR A 21 26.87 11.53 -3.38
N ALA A 22 27.73 10.50 -3.28
CA ALA A 22 27.30 9.10 -3.33
C ALA A 22 26.27 8.79 -2.24
N VAL A 23 26.54 9.17 -0.98
CA VAL A 23 25.61 8.96 0.14
C VAL A 23 24.28 9.69 -0.08
N ILE A 24 24.31 10.94 -0.56
CA ILE A 24 23.09 11.71 -0.86
C ILE A 24 22.27 11.03 -1.95
N THR A 25 22.90 10.60 -3.05
CA THR A 25 22.20 9.90 -4.13
C THR A 25 21.60 8.58 -3.67
N LEU A 26 22.33 7.81 -2.86
CA LEU A 26 21.87 6.53 -2.30
C LEU A 26 20.69 6.75 -1.33
N ALA A 27 20.80 7.76 -0.46
CA ALA A 27 19.74 8.14 0.46
C ALA A 27 18.49 8.63 -0.27
N LEU A 28 18.64 9.45 -1.33
CA LEU A 28 17.53 9.89 -2.16
C LEU A 28 16.86 8.73 -2.90
N GLY A 29 17.63 7.81 -3.48
CA GLY A 29 17.10 6.65 -4.18
C GLY A 29 16.26 5.76 -3.24
N ILE A 30 16.84 5.36 -2.10
CA ILE A 30 16.15 4.52 -1.11
C ILE A 30 14.95 5.25 -0.52
N GLY A 31 15.13 6.53 -0.16
CA GLY A 31 14.10 7.37 0.43
C GLY A 31 12.92 7.59 -0.51
N ALA A 32 13.18 7.84 -1.79
CA ALA A 32 12.14 8.03 -2.80
C ALA A 32 11.31 6.76 -2.99
N THR A 33 11.94 5.59 -3.16
CA THR A 33 11.20 4.33 -3.32
C THR A 33 10.36 4.01 -2.09
N THR A 34 10.92 4.22 -0.88
CA THR A 34 10.21 3.99 0.38
C THR A 34 9.07 4.99 0.57
N ALA A 35 9.29 6.26 0.25
CA ALA A 35 8.27 7.31 0.35
C ALA A 35 7.12 7.05 -0.61
N ILE A 36 7.39 6.65 -1.87
CA ILE A 36 6.37 6.27 -2.83
C ILE A 36 5.56 5.09 -2.30
N PHE A 37 6.20 4.02 -1.83
CA PHE A 37 5.46 2.87 -1.28
C PHE A 37 4.64 3.27 -0.05
N THR A 38 5.19 4.09 0.84
CA THR A 38 4.49 4.56 2.04
C THR A 38 3.31 5.46 1.69
N LEU A 39 3.47 6.38 0.74
CA LEU A 39 2.40 7.25 0.25
C LEU A 39 1.35 6.46 -0.50
N VAL A 40 1.74 5.53 -1.38
CA VAL A 40 0.80 4.67 -2.09
C VAL A 40 0.06 3.80 -1.09
N HIS A 41 0.74 3.16 -0.15
CA HIS A 41 0.10 2.37 0.89
C HIS A 41 -0.83 3.23 1.75
N GLN A 42 -0.41 4.41 2.20
CA GLN A 42 -1.28 5.31 2.98
C GLN A 42 -2.43 5.87 2.16
N VAL A 43 -2.23 6.27 0.91
CA VAL A 43 -3.28 6.87 0.08
C VAL A 43 -4.19 5.81 -0.49
N MET A 44 -3.70 4.69 -1.05
CA MET A 44 -4.56 3.58 -1.46
C MET A 44 -5.27 2.95 -0.26
N LEU A 45 -4.59 2.63 0.86
CA LEU A 45 -5.28 1.96 1.98
C LEU A 45 -6.08 2.93 2.88
N LYS A 46 -5.83 4.24 2.86
CA LYS A 46 -6.66 5.22 3.59
C LYS A 46 -7.71 5.88 2.70
N SER A 47 -7.52 5.91 1.38
CA SER A 47 -8.54 6.39 0.43
C SER A 47 -9.45 5.27 -0.10
N LEU A 48 -9.10 3.99 0.07
CA LEU A 48 -10.09 2.93 0.14
C LEU A 48 -10.47 2.75 1.61
N PRO A 49 -11.56 3.37 2.10
CA PRO A 49 -12.13 3.04 3.40
C PRO A 49 -12.66 1.60 3.34
N VAL A 50 -11.76 0.64 3.49
CA VAL A 50 -12.10 -0.73 3.89
C VAL A 50 -11.36 -0.99 5.18
N THR A 51 -11.86 -0.32 6.22
CA THR A 51 -11.53 -0.60 7.62
C THR A 51 -11.74 -2.08 7.96
N ARG A 52 -12.63 -2.79 7.25
CA ARG A 52 -12.88 -4.23 7.38
C ARG A 52 -13.36 -4.83 6.04
N PRO A 53 -12.51 -5.53 5.26
CA PRO A 53 -12.96 -6.24 4.05
C PRO A 53 -13.96 -7.38 4.39
N ASP A 54 -14.06 -7.77 5.66
CA ASP A 54 -14.95 -8.83 6.17
C ASP A 54 -16.40 -8.33 6.41
N GLU A 55 -16.65 -7.02 6.31
CA GLU A 55 -17.96 -6.39 6.57
C GLU A 55 -18.68 -5.89 5.31
N LEU A 56 -18.20 -6.27 4.11
CA LEU A 56 -18.91 -6.00 2.86
C LEU A 56 -20.09 -6.97 2.73
N TRP A 57 -21.23 -6.57 3.29
CA TRP A 57 -22.48 -7.32 3.14
C TRP A 57 -23.09 -7.07 1.77
N ARG A 58 -23.27 -8.14 0.99
CA ARG A 58 -24.02 -8.10 -0.27
C ARG A 58 -25.51 -8.14 0.07
N ILE A 59 -26.24 -7.08 -0.31
CA ILE A 59 -27.69 -7.02 -0.20
C ILE A 59 -28.23 -6.93 -1.62
N GLY A 60 -29.09 -7.89 -1.99
CA GLY A 60 -29.72 -7.93 -3.31
C GLY A 60 -31.15 -8.43 -3.20
N ASP A 61 -31.96 -8.02 -4.15
CA ASP A 61 -33.41 -8.29 -4.17
C ASP A 61 -33.74 -9.77 -4.42
N LYS A 62 -32.79 -10.53 -4.98
CA LYS A 62 -32.99 -11.95 -5.31
C LYS A 62 -32.22 -12.88 -4.38
N VAL A 63 -32.88 -13.97 -3.98
CA VAL A 63 -32.34 -15.01 -3.08
C VAL A 63 -30.99 -15.58 -3.55
N ARG A 64 -30.71 -15.55 -4.86
CA ARG A 64 -29.48 -16.12 -5.45
C ARG A 64 -28.30 -15.15 -5.56
N CYS A 65 -28.48 -13.85 -5.28
CA CYS A 65 -27.43 -12.84 -5.44
C CYS A 65 -26.17 -13.10 -4.58
N CYS A 66 -26.31 -13.79 -3.45
CA CYS A 66 -25.23 -14.06 -2.50
C CYS A 66 -24.62 -15.47 -2.61
N ASN A 67 -25.18 -16.36 -3.42
CA ASN A 67 -24.70 -17.76 -3.55
C ASN A 67 -23.74 -17.96 -4.74
N TRP A 68 -23.59 -16.95 -5.61
CA TRP A 68 -22.69 -17.02 -6.76
C TRP A 68 -21.52 -16.05 -6.58
N GLY A 69 -20.29 -16.56 -6.68
CA GLY A 69 -19.03 -15.84 -6.43
C GLY A 69 -18.62 -14.82 -7.52
N GLY A 70 -19.57 -14.19 -8.20
CA GLY A 70 -19.33 -13.20 -9.25
C GLY A 70 -19.65 -11.77 -8.80
N TYR A 71 -19.02 -10.78 -9.44
CA TYR A 71 -19.39 -9.35 -9.35
C TYR A 71 -20.18 -8.87 -10.58
N THR A 72 -20.51 -9.79 -11.49
CA THR A 72 -21.18 -9.47 -12.74
C THR A 72 -22.68 -9.35 -12.49
N GLN A 73 -23.21 -8.14 -12.66
CA GLN A 73 -24.65 -7.88 -12.75
C GLN A 73 -25.17 -8.52 -14.05
N GLY A 74 -25.48 -9.81 -13.99
CA GLY A 74 -26.27 -10.51 -15.00
C GLY A 74 -27.75 -10.48 -14.65
N ASP A 75 -28.54 -11.36 -15.27
CA ASP A 75 -30.01 -11.52 -15.11
C ASP A 75 -30.49 -11.86 -13.67
N ASP A 76 -29.57 -11.87 -12.70
CA ASP A 76 -29.78 -12.19 -11.29
C ASP A 76 -30.28 -11.01 -10.44
N GLY A 77 -30.52 -9.85 -11.06
CA GLY A 77 -31.09 -8.65 -10.42
C GLY A 77 -30.04 -7.67 -9.89
N ASP A 78 -30.53 -6.49 -9.50
CA ASP A 78 -29.69 -5.43 -8.93
C ASP A 78 -29.23 -5.83 -7.52
N PHE A 79 -27.91 -5.85 -7.32
CA PHE A 79 -27.33 -6.00 -5.99
C PHE A 79 -26.43 -4.80 -5.74
N SER A 80 -26.60 -4.18 -4.58
CA SER A 80 -25.82 -3.03 -4.16
C SER A 80 -24.88 -3.43 -3.03
N LEU A 81 -23.62 -3.06 -3.18
CA LEU A 81 -22.60 -3.26 -2.16
C LEU A 81 -22.65 -2.07 -1.20
N PHE A 82 -23.22 -2.28 -0.02
CA PHE A 82 -23.26 -1.25 1.02
C PHE A 82 -22.17 -1.49 2.05
N SER A 83 -21.49 -0.41 2.46
CA SER A 83 -20.55 -0.46 3.57
C SER A 83 -21.32 -0.50 4.91
N TRP A 84 -20.77 -1.19 5.91
CA TRP A 84 -21.34 -1.29 7.25
C TRP A 84 -21.62 0.08 7.92
N GLU A 85 -20.88 1.11 7.54
CA GLU A 85 -21.09 2.49 8.00
C GLU A 85 -22.41 3.10 7.50
N ALA A 86 -22.93 2.65 6.35
CA ALA A 86 -24.21 3.10 5.83
C ALA A 86 -25.41 2.50 6.61
N TYR A 87 -25.28 1.28 7.13
CA TYR A 87 -26.34 0.63 7.92
C TYR A 87 -26.60 1.33 9.26
N LYS A 88 -25.58 1.95 9.85
CA LYS A 88 -25.68 2.56 11.19
C LYS A 88 -26.33 3.94 11.20
N ASN A 89 -26.55 4.55 10.04
CA ASN A 89 -27.15 5.87 9.88
C ASN A 89 -28.64 5.85 9.48
N PHE A 90 -29.27 4.68 9.53
CA PHE A 90 -30.72 4.48 9.49
C PHE A 90 -31.21 3.91 10.82
#